data_AF-A0A423XDQ1-F1
#
_entry.id   AF-A0A423XDQ1-F1
#
_cell.length_a   1.000
_cell.length_b   1.000
_cell.length_c   1.000
_cell.angle_alpha   90.00
_cell.angle_beta   90.00
_cell.angle_gamma   90.00
#
_symmetry.space_group_name_H-M   'P 1'
#
loop_
_entity.id
_entity.type
_entity.pdbx_description
1 polymer ?
#
loop_
_entity_poly.entity_id
_entity_poly.type
_entity_poly.pdbx_seq_one_letter_code
_entity_poly.pdbx_strand_id
1 'polypeptide(L)'
;MYPALFASLGTTEDIHHFVFRSVTEIVGDRLTSESIVRYYFGTINAWFTIVERAGFEPRFEQMWSEPSAETGLLLLSMFLIVRAPEEDTGASMQNSLYHFAKTLCTLVAIKAPLSISLLQANLLVCLYELYHFMPQQAYMTLGSCVTIVRAFGWLDENFWSHERWIVRPRELKISSILWWSMMFLESGLQTEELGYPRNLPGLAFAIPFPETFDPFLQLSQGDQYGGSVQSVFRFADDGDDKIDTTVWPEAKSTSFLTEVLQQRTGHSGTQGLSREDLTTAMMDHARDVVSMPWKDGFRFASLSLTYTAILKLNYPSLAVGIGLQVPRDGSDTSALRSAVPVIESICHSARLMTSSDSLSSMGPLVPPMAHSIFLAAMVLIGLGSTFMLDPDWPHKVQLLRSCLELFAKRWKIAERHVQALNAAFQAQLSQLHSR
;
A
#
# COMPACT_ATOMS: atom_id res chain seq x y z
N MET A 1 17.32 -36.90 -28.70
CA MET A 1 17.90 -36.71 -27.36
C MET A 1 17.25 -35.47 -26.78
N TYR A 2 16.20 -35.65 -25.97
CA TYR A 2 15.47 -34.53 -25.36
C TYR A 2 16.39 -33.83 -24.35
N PRO A 3 16.53 -32.49 -24.37
CA PRO A 3 17.25 -31.80 -23.32
C PRO A 3 16.48 -31.98 -22.02
N ALA A 4 17.16 -32.45 -20.98
CA ALA A 4 16.59 -32.68 -19.67
C ALA A 4 16.14 -31.34 -19.07
N LEU A 5 14.87 -30.99 -19.25
CA LEU A 5 14.17 -29.88 -18.58
C LEU A 5 14.11 -30.04 -17.04
N PHE A 6 14.65 -31.15 -16.52
CA PHE A 6 14.70 -31.49 -15.10
C PHE A 6 16.07 -32.08 -14.72
N ALA A 7 17.17 -31.38 -15.03
CA ALA A 7 18.36 -31.58 -14.20
C ALA A 7 17.95 -31.34 -12.74
N SER A 8 18.32 -32.24 -11.83
CA SER A 8 18.01 -32.08 -10.41
C SER A 8 18.48 -30.71 -9.96
N LEU A 9 17.56 -29.84 -9.50
CA LEU A 9 17.88 -28.60 -8.78
C LEU A 9 18.47 -28.99 -7.41
N GLY A 10 19.67 -29.57 -7.45
CA GLY A 10 20.34 -30.19 -6.30
C GLY A 10 21.10 -29.16 -5.47
N THR A 11 21.53 -28.07 -6.09
CA THR A 11 22.33 -27.02 -5.46
C THR A 11 21.66 -25.65 -5.55
N THR A 12 22.12 -24.71 -4.72
CA THR A 12 21.67 -23.31 -4.73
C THR A 12 22.13 -22.56 -6.00
N GLU A 13 23.23 -22.99 -6.62
CA GLU A 13 23.70 -22.44 -7.89
C GLU A 13 22.74 -22.78 -9.06
N ASP A 14 22.21 -24.00 -9.06
CA ASP A 14 21.24 -24.44 -10.07
C ASP A 14 19.97 -23.57 -10.07
N ILE A 15 19.48 -23.16 -8.87
CA ILE A 15 18.28 -22.32 -8.78
C ILE A 15 18.56 -20.89 -9.25
N HIS A 16 19.75 -20.34 -9.03
CA HIS A 16 20.13 -19.02 -9.53
C HIS A 16 20.13 -18.97 -11.06
N HIS A 17 20.77 -19.93 -11.72
CA HIS A 17 20.76 -20.04 -13.18
C HIS A 17 19.36 -20.31 -13.73
N PHE A 18 18.59 -21.19 -13.09
CA PHE A 18 17.22 -21.50 -13.51
C PHE A 18 16.31 -20.27 -13.47
N VAL A 19 16.33 -19.50 -12.37
CA VAL A 19 15.53 -18.28 -12.23
C VAL A 19 15.98 -17.23 -13.22
N PHE A 20 17.28 -17.01 -13.39
CA PHE A 20 17.78 -16.03 -14.36
C PHE A 20 17.34 -16.35 -15.80
N ARG A 21 17.48 -17.60 -16.23
CA ARG A 21 17.02 -18.04 -17.55
C ARG A 21 15.51 -17.88 -17.70
N SER A 22 14.76 -18.32 -16.70
CA SER A 22 13.31 -18.19 -16.63
C SER A 22 12.83 -16.74 -16.77
N VAL A 23 13.49 -15.82 -16.06
CA VAL A 23 13.13 -14.40 -16.05
C VAL A 23 13.51 -13.75 -17.37
N THR A 24 14.69 -14.02 -17.92
CA THR A 24 15.12 -13.47 -19.22
C THR A 24 14.27 -13.99 -20.39
N GLU A 25 13.80 -15.24 -20.33
CA GLU A 25 12.86 -15.78 -21.33
C GLU A 25 11.50 -15.05 -21.34
N ILE A 26 11.04 -14.52 -20.19
CA ILE A 26 9.73 -13.87 -20.05
C ILE A 26 9.81 -12.34 -20.17
N VAL A 27 10.77 -11.73 -19.47
CA VAL A 27 10.94 -10.27 -19.41
C VAL A 27 11.60 -9.74 -20.68
N GLY A 28 12.45 -10.56 -21.30
CA GLY A 28 13.21 -10.20 -22.49
C GLY A 28 14.64 -9.81 -22.15
N ASP A 29 15.19 -8.92 -22.97
CA ASP A 29 16.58 -8.53 -22.90
C ASP A 29 16.88 -7.57 -21.74
N ARG A 30 18.14 -7.15 -21.68
CA ARG A 30 18.60 -6.23 -20.65
C ARG A 30 17.94 -4.85 -20.74
N LEU A 31 17.68 -4.36 -21.95
CA LEU A 31 17.09 -3.04 -22.16
C LEU A 31 15.62 -3.01 -21.73
N THR A 32 14.85 -4.08 -22.00
CA THR A 32 13.48 -4.19 -21.49
C THR A 32 13.47 -4.27 -19.97
N SER A 33 14.41 -5.02 -19.38
CA SER A 33 14.56 -5.15 -17.93
C SER A 33 14.90 -3.80 -17.26
N GLU A 34 15.85 -3.04 -17.80
CA GLU A 34 16.20 -1.69 -17.32
C GLU A 34 14.99 -0.73 -17.37
N SER A 35 14.19 -0.81 -18.43
CA SER A 35 12.98 0.00 -18.60
C SER A 35 11.92 -0.33 -17.53
N ILE A 36 11.74 -1.61 -17.20
CA ILE A 36 10.84 -2.07 -16.13
C ILE A 36 11.30 -1.55 -14.77
N VAL A 37 12.60 -1.69 -14.46
CA VAL A 37 13.18 -1.23 -13.20
C VAL A 37 12.98 0.28 -13.04
N ARG A 38 13.30 1.06 -14.07
CA ARG A 38 13.09 2.51 -14.08
C ARG A 38 11.62 2.87 -13.85
N TYR A 39 10.71 2.18 -14.52
CA TYR A 39 9.28 2.46 -14.41
C TYR A 39 8.72 2.03 -13.05
N TYR A 40 9.19 0.91 -12.46
CA TYR A 40 8.82 0.49 -11.11
C TYR A 40 9.21 1.55 -10.06
N PHE A 41 10.47 2.02 -10.10
CA PHE A 41 10.95 3.01 -9.16
C PHE A 41 10.25 4.37 -9.31
N GLY A 42 9.88 4.74 -10.53
CA GLY A 42 9.12 5.97 -10.80
C GLY A 42 7.60 5.87 -10.57
N THR A 43 7.05 4.70 -10.23
CA THR A 43 5.58 4.54 -10.07
C THR A 43 5.16 3.82 -8.80
N ILE A 44 5.60 2.59 -8.57
CA ILE A 44 5.15 1.78 -7.43
C ILE A 44 5.98 2.08 -6.19
N ASN A 45 7.31 2.17 -6.34
CA ASN A 45 8.20 2.40 -5.20
C ASN A 45 8.07 3.81 -4.61
N ALA A 46 7.46 4.76 -5.35
CA ALA A 46 7.12 6.11 -4.89
C ALA A 46 6.15 6.14 -3.70
N TRP A 47 5.31 5.11 -3.54
CA TRP A 47 4.32 5.03 -2.46
C TRP A 47 4.32 3.70 -1.70
N PHE A 48 4.91 2.65 -2.28
CA PHE A 48 5.15 1.36 -1.62
C PHE A 48 6.66 1.06 -1.61
N THR A 49 7.39 1.90 -0.86
CA THR A 49 8.87 2.00 -0.86
C THR A 49 9.54 0.84 -0.14
N ILE A 50 9.38 -0.36 -0.66
CA ILE A 50 9.93 -1.57 -0.03
C ILE A 50 11.29 -1.96 -0.58
N VAL A 51 11.71 -1.41 -1.72
CA VAL A 51 13.02 -1.66 -2.33
C VAL A 51 13.84 -0.37 -2.37
N GLU A 52 15.07 -0.45 -1.90
CA GLU A 52 16.04 0.64 -2.03
C GLU A 52 16.70 0.59 -3.40
N ARG A 53 16.58 1.68 -4.16
CA ARG A 53 17.09 1.77 -5.53
C ARG A 53 18.61 1.65 -5.61
N ALA A 54 19.35 2.39 -4.79
CA ALA A 54 20.81 2.37 -4.79
C ALA A 54 21.39 0.99 -4.42
N GLY A 55 20.66 0.19 -3.64
CA GLY A 55 21.05 -1.18 -3.30
C GLY A 55 20.62 -2.22 -4.34
N PHE A 56 19.56 -1.96 -5.10
CA PHE A 56 19.04 -2.89 -6.11
C PHE A 56 19.75 -2.76 -7.46
N GLU A 57 19.94 -1.54 -7.97
CA GLU A 57 20.52 -1.34 -9.32
C GLU A 57 21.90 -2.00 -9.50
N PRO A 58 22.86 -1.92 -8.55
CA PRO A 58 24.14 -2.62 -8.71
C PRO A 58 24.01 -4.14 -8.76
N ARG A 59 23.07 -4.72 -7.98
CA ARG A 59 22.80 -6.17 -7.99
C ARG A 59 22.13 -6.59 -9.30
N PHE A 60 21.23 -5.76 -9.82
CA PHE A 60 20.61 -5.96 -11.13
C PHE A 60 21.65 -5.96 -12.25
N GLU A 61 22.61 -5.05 -12.21
CA GLU A 61 23.73 -4.99 -13.15
C GLU A 61 24.62 -6.24 -13.08
N GLN A 62 24.98 -6.65 -11.86
CA GLN A 62 25.81 -7.83 -11.62
C GLN A 62 25.11 -9.14 -12.06
N MET A 63 23.79 -9.20 -11.98
CA MET A 63 23.00 -10.39 -12.30
C MET A 63 23.24 -10.93 -13.72
N TRP A 64 23.59 -10.06 -14.67
CA TRP A 64 23.88 -10.44 -16.07
C TRP A 64 25.17 -11.23 -16.23
N SER A 65 26.13 -11.05 -15.31
CA SER A 65 27.37 -11.83 -15.25
C SER A 65 27.31 -12.96 -14.23
N GLU A 66 26.63 -12.72 -13.09
CA GLU A 66 26.52 -13.64 -11.97
C GLU A 66 25.04 -13.79 -11.59
N PRO A 67 24.35 -14.82 -12.12
CA PRO A 67 22.93 -15.02 -11.90
C PRO A 67 22.54 -15.03 -10.41
N SER A 68 21.46 -14.31 -10.09
CA SER A 68 20.91 -14.23 -8.74
C SER A 68 19.41 -14.49 -8.79
N ALA A 69 18.98 -15.56 -8.13
CA ALA A 69 17.55 -15.92 -8.05
C ALA A 69 16.74 -14.81 -7.38
N GLU A 70 17.30 -14.18 -6.35
CA GLU A 70 16.66 -13.12 -5.59
C GLU A 70 16.43 -11.87 -6.43
N THR A 71 17.46 -11.46 -7.18
CA THR A 71 17.40 -10.27 -8.04
C THR A 71 16.46 -10.52 -9.23
N GLY A 72 16.53 -11.70 -9.84
CA GLY A 72 15.62 -12.10 -10.92
C GLY A 72 14.16 -12.17 -10.45
N LEU A 73 13.92 -12.69 -9.24
CA LEU A 73 12.58 -12.75 -8.65
C LEU A 73 12.02 -11.36 -8.38
N LEU A 74 12.83 -10.45 -7.84
CA LEU A 74 12.43 -9.05 -7.66
C LEU A 74 12.11 -8.38 -8.99
N LEU A 75 12.95 -8.53 -10.02
CA LEU A 75 12.68 -8.01 -11.36
C LEU A 75 11.35 -8.54 -11.91
N LEU A 76 11.09 -9.85 -11.76
CA LEU A 76 9.85 -10.46 -12.21
C LEU A 76 8.62 -9.93 -11.44
N SER A 77 8.74 -9.76 -10.12
CA SER A 77 7.67 -9.18 -9.30
C SER A 77 7.44 -7.70 -9.61
N MET A 78 8.50 -6.93 -9.90
CA MET A 78 8.40 -5.56 -10.42
C MET A 78 7.66 -5.56 -11.76
N PHE A 79 8.04 -6.46 -12.68
CA PHE A 79 7.38 -6.60 -13.98
C PHE A 79 5.89 -6.91 -13.84
N LEU A 80 5.53 -7.82 -12.92
CA LEU A 80 4.13 -8.16 -12.65
C LEU A 80 3.31 -6.95 -12.20
N ILE A 81 3.81 -6.15 -11.24
CA ILE A 81 3.04 -5.06 -10.64
C ILE A 81 2.98 -3.80 -11.52
N VAL A 82 3.97 -3.57 -12.39
CA VAL A 82 3.98 -2.39 -13.25
C VAL A 82 3.10 -2.54 -14.49
N ARG A 83 2.84 -3.76 -14.95
CA ARG A 83 1.98 -4.00 -16.10
C ARG A 83 0.53 -3.63 -15.78
N ALA A 84 -0.09 -2.89 -16.68
CA ALA A 84 -1.53 -2.70 -16.65
C ALA A 84 -2.25 -4.02 -17.01
N PRO A 85 -3.49 -4.23 -16.56
CA PRO A 85 -4.39 -5.21 -17.16
C PRO A 85 -4.46 -4.96 -18.66
N GLU A 86 -4.07 -5.94 -19.48
CA GLU A 86 -4.26 -5.80 -20.93
C GLU A 86 -5.77 -5.81 -21.22
N GLU A 87 -6.28 -4.68 -21.71
CA GLU A 87 -7.54 -4.64 -22.45
C GLU A 87 -7.30 -5.41 -23.76
N ASP A 88 -8.02 -6.51 -24.00
CA ASP A 88 -8.13 -7.22 -25.30
C ASP A 88 -7.08 -8.25 -25.79
N THR A 89 -6.26 -8.87 -24.94
CA THR A 89 -5.52 -10.10 -25.31
C THR A 89 -5.90 -11.28 -24.42
N GLY A 90 -7.07 -11.87 -24.74
CA GLY A 90 -7.60 -13.15 -24.26
C GLY A 90 -6.80 -13.88 -23.17
N ALA A 91 -7.08 -13.56 -21.90
CA ALA A 91 -6.98 -14.39 -20.67
C ALA A 91 -5.72 -15.24 -20.38
N SER A 92 -4.70 -15.25 -21.23
CA SER A 92 -3.64 -16.27 -21.22
C SER A 92 -2.37 -15.78 -20.52
N MET A 93 -1.83 -14.61 -20.91
CA MET A 93 -0.47 -14.24 -20.51
C MET A 93 -0.37 -13.54 -19.13
N GLN A 94 -1.38 -12.75 -18.73
CA GLN A 94 -1.34 -12.07 -17.43
C GLN A 94 -1.58 -13.04 -16.27
N ASN A 95 -2.48 -14.01 -16.45
CA ASN A 95 -2.63 -15.13 -15.52
C ASN A 95 -1.37 -16.01 -15.51
N SER A 96 -0.76 -16.28 -16.67
CA SER A 96 0.46 -17.09 -16.71
C SER A 96 1.64 -16.40 -16.02
N LEU A 97 1.83 -15.09 -16.21
CA LEU A 97 2.90 -14.33 -15.54
C LEU A 97 2.73 -14.31 -14.02
N TYR A 98 1.52 -14.06 -13.54
CA TYR A 98 1.22 -14.11 -12.11
C TYR A 98 1.49 -15.51 -11.52
N HIS A 99 0.97 -16.56 -12.16
CA HIS A 99 1.21 -17.93 -11.71
C HIS A 99 2.69 -18.29 -11.75
N PHE A 100 3.41 -17.83 -12.77
CA PHE A 100 4.84 -18.03 -12.89
C PHE A 100 5.65 -17.35 -11.78
N ALA A 101 5.36 -16.07 -11.50
CA ALA A 101 5.98 -15.33 -10.40
C ALA A 101 5.72 -16.02 -9.05
N LYS A 102 4.49 -16.50 -8.84
CA LYS A 102 4.12 -17.24 -7.63
C LYS A 102 4.85 -18.57 -7.51
N THR A 103 4.94 -19.34 -8.60
CA THR A 103 5.71 -20.59 -8.65
C THR A 103 7.18 -20.36 -8.36
N LEU A 104 7.80 -19.32 -8.95
CA LEU A 104 9.20 -19.00 -8.66
C LEU A 104 9.41 -18.53 -7.22
N CYS A 105 8.51 -17.73 -6.65
CA CYS A 105 8.57 -17.36 -5.22
C CYS A 105 8.61 -18.61 -4.34
N THR A 106 7.70 -19.57 -4.57
CA THR A 106 7.66 -20.83 -3.82
C THR A 106 8.91 -21.68 -4.05
N LEU A 107 9.37 -21.79 -5.29
CA LEU A 107 10.56 -22.60 -5.63
C LEU A 107 11.82 -22.04 -4.97
N VAL A 108 12.04 -20.72 -5.04
CA VAL A 108 13.17 -20.05 -4.39
C VAL A 108 13.09 -20.21 -2.87
N ALA A 109 11.91 -20.05 -2.27
CA ALA A 109 11.74 -20.25 -0.82
C ALA A 109 12.10 -21.67 -0.34
N ILE A 110 11.97 -22.69 -1.21
CA ILE A 110 12.30 -24.08 -0.88
C ILE A 110 13.79 -24.39 -1.13
N LYS A 111 14.42 -23.72 -2.11
CA LYS A 111 15.75 -24.08 -2.64
C LYS A 111 16.87 -23.13 -2.26
N ALA A 112 16.55 -21.93 -1.79
CA ALA A 112 17.51 -20.93 -1.36
C ALA A 112 17.24 -20.51 0.10
N PRO A 113 18.26 -19.97 0.81
CA PRO A 113 18.06 -19.34 2.10
C PRO A 113 17.00 -18.22 2.02
N LEU A 114 16.24 -18.05 3.09
CA LEU A 114 15.27 -16.94 3.18
C LEU A 114 16.02 -15.61 3.18
N SER A 115 15.50 -14.63 2.43
CA SER A 115 16.12 -13.32 2.30
C SER A 115 15.12 -12.18 2.24
N ILE A 116 15.63 -10.96 2.45
CA ILE A 116 14.86 -9.73 2.33
C ILE A 116 14.30 -9.58 0.91
N SER A 117 15.08 -9.94 -0.11
CA SER A 117 14.65 -9.90 -1.51
C SER A 117 13.45 -10.82 -1.76
N LEU A 118 13.44 -12.03 -1.17
CA LEU A 118 12.31 -12.95 -1.25
C LEU A 118 11.07 -12.39 -0.55
N LEU A 119 11.23 -11.75 0.63
CA LEU A 119 10.13 -11.09 1.33
C LEU A 119 9.55 -9.94 0.48
N GLN A 120 10.41 -9.05 -0.04
CA GLN A 120 10.03 -7.95 -0.92
C GLN A 120 9.28 -8.45 -2.16
N ALA A 121 9.77 -9.53 -2.80
CA ALA A 121 9.10 -10.14 -3.94
C ALA A 121 7.69 -10.67 -3.59
N ASN A 122 7.54 -11.34 -2.44
CA ASN A 122 6.23 -11.80 -1.96
C ASN A 122 5.29 -10.63 -1.62
N LEU A 123 5.81 -9.52 -1.08
CA LEU A 123 5.02 -8.31 -0.81
C LEU A 123 4.48 -7.70 -2.10
N LEU A 124 5.29 -7.61 -3.17
CA LEU A 124 4.81 -7.13 -4.48
C LEU A 124 3.75 -8.06 -5.09
N VAL A 125 3.92 -9.38 -4.97
CA VAL A 125 2.91 -10.35 -5.42
C VAL A 125 1.62 -10.21 -4.60
N CYS A 126 1.72 -10.07 -3.28
CA CYS A 126 0.57 -9.85 -2.40
C CYS A 126 -0.16 -8.53 -2.71
N LEU A 127 0.58 -7.47 -3.02
CA LEU A 127 0.04 -6.18 -3.46
C LEU A 127 -0.75 -6.33 -4.76
N TYR A 128 -0.18 -7.06 -5.73
CA TYR A 128 -0.87 -7.38 -6.98
C TYR A 128 -2.17 -8.15 -6.71
N GLU A 129 -2.11 -9.20 -5.90
CA GLU A 129 -3.27 -10.03 -5.55
C GLU A 129 -4.38 -9.24 -4.87
N LEU A 130 -4.02 -8.40 -3.89
CA LEU A 130 -4.96 -7.56 -3.15
C LEU A 130 -5.76 -6.65 -4.11
N TYR A 131 -5.07 -5.89 -4.97
CA TYR A 131 -5.71 -4.89 -5.82
C TYR A 131 -6.27 -5.43 -7.14
N HIS A 132 -5.99 -6.69 -7.46
CA HIS A 132 -6.66 -7.44 -8.52
C HIS A 132 -7.83 -8.30 -8.02
N PHE A 133 -8.24 -8.10 -6.77
CA PHE A 133 -9.35 -8.81 -6.13
C PHE A 133 -9.13 -10.34 -6.06
N MET A 134 -7.98 -10.75 -5.54
CA MET A 134 -7.64 -12.15 -5.26
C MET A 134 -7.38 -12.32 -3.75
N PRO A 135 -8.41 -12.16 -2.90
CA PRO A 135 -8.24 -12.02 -1.46
C PRO A 135 -7.72 -13.29 -0.78
N GLN A 136 -8.15 -14.47 -1.24
CA GLN A 136 -7.63 -15.75 -0.73
C GLN A 136 -6.13 -15.87 -1.02
N GLN A 137 -5.72 -15.49 -2.23
CA GLN A 137 -4.34 -15.58 -2.68
C GLN A 137 -3.46 -14.60 -1.91
N ALA A 138 -3.91 -13.35 -1.79
CA ALA A 138 -3.25 -12.33 -0.98
C ALA A 138 -3.11 -12.76 0.48
N TYR A 139 -4.17 -13.34 1.06
CA TYR A 139 -4.13 -13.88 2.42
C TYR A 139 -3.05 -14.98 2.57
N MET A 140 -2.95 -15.92 1.63
CA MET A 140 -1.95 -16.99 1.66
C MET A 140 -0.52 -16.47 1.43
N THR A 141 -0.34 -15.52 0.52
CA THR A 141 0.97 -14.89 0.25
C THR A 141 1.44 -14.08 1.47
N LEU A 142 0.54 -13.33 2.10
CA LEU A 142 0.84 -12.61 3.34
C LEU A 142 1.21 -13.57 4.49
N GLY A 143 0.54 -14.72 4.61
CA GLY A 143 0.93 -15.78 5.56
C GLY A 143 2.34 -16.35 5.30
N SER A 144 2.77 -16.37 4.03
CA SER A 144 4.14 -16.73 3.66
C SER A 144 5.13 -15.65 4.11
N CYS A 145 4.80 -14.36 3.94
CA CYS A 145 5.58 -13.25 4.50
C CYS A 145 5.71 -13.35 6.03
N VAL A 146 4.63 -13.67 6.74
CA VAL A 146 4.64 -13.89 8.21
C VAL A 146 5.60 -15.01 8.60
N THR A 147 5.66 -16.08 7.81
CA THR A 147 6.59 -17.18 8.03
C THR A 147 8.04 -16.75 7.85
N ILE A 148 8.33 -15.92 6.84
CA ILE A 148 9.67 -15.37 6.59
C ILE A 148 10.13 -14.46 7.75
N VAL A 149 9.30 -13.49 8.17
CA VAL A 149 9.68 -12.57 9.26
C VAL A 149 9.79 -13.25 10.61
N ARG A 150 9.02 -14.33 10.83
CA ARG A 150 9.22 -15.22 11.99
C ARG A 150 10.60 -15.87 11.96
N ALA A 151 11.04 -16.37 10.79
CA ALA A 151 12.36 -16.95 10.64
C ALA A 151 13.49 -15.93 10.83
N PHE A 152 13.25 -14.66 10.49
CA PHE A 152 14.19 -13.56 10.79
C PHE A 152 14.20 -13.12 12.26
N GLY A 153 13.26 -13.61 13.08
CA GLY A 153 13.15 -13.26 14.50
C GLY A 153 12.49 -11.92 14.76
N TRP A 154 11.80 -11.31 13.79
CA TRP A 154 11.17 -9.99 13.95
C TRP A 154 10.00 -9.98 14.94
N LEU A 155 9.49 -11.15 15.30
CA LEU A 155 8.42 -11.29 16.29
C LEU A 155 8.95 -11.28 17.74
N ASP A 156 10.27 -11.26 17.92
CA ASP A 156 10.93 -11.11 19.22
C ASP A 156 11.30 -9.64 19.43
N GLU A 157 10.96 -9.11 20.61
CA GLU A 157 11.30 -7.74 21.03
C GLU A 157 12.82 -7.49 21.00
N ASN A 158 13.62 -8.53 21.30
CA ASN A 158 15.08 -8.45 21.28
C ASN A 158 15.65 -8.09 19.90
N PHE A 159 14.92 -8.38 18.82
CA PHE A 159 15.33 -7.98 17.47
C PHE A 159 15.33 -6.46 17.31
N TRP A 160 14.39 -5.79 17.98
CA TRP A 160 14.15 -4.33 17.90
C TRP A 160 14.81 -3.56 19.05
N SER A 161 15.72 -4.20 19.78
CA SER A 161 16.36 -3.60 20.95
C SER A 161 17.23 -2.39 20.58
N HIS A 162 17.37 -1.47 21.53
CA HIS A 162 18.19 -0.27 21.37
C HIS A 162 19.67 -0.59 21.08
N GLU A 163 20.18 -1.71 21.60
CA GLU A 163 21.56 -2.17 21.32
C GLU A 163 21.76 -2.49 19.84
N ARG A 164 20.83 -3.21 19.21
CA ARG A 164 20.91 -3.53 17.78
C ARG A 164 20.72 -2.30 16.92
N TRP A 165 19.91 -1.36 17.37
CA TRP A 165 19.71 -0.08 16.70
C TRP A 165 21.02 0.69 16.57
N ILE A 166 21.82 0.79 17.65
CA ILE A 166 23.11 1.49 17.59
C ILE A 166 24.07 0.82 16.59
N VAL A 167 24.07 -0.52 16.53
CA VAL A 167 25.01 -1.26 15.69
C VAL A 167 24.58 -1.28 14.21
N ARG A 168 23.29 -1.43 13.93
CA ARG A 168 22.75 -1.65 12.57
C ARG A 168 21.45 -0.89 12.30
N PRO A 169 21.45 0.45 12.38
CA PRO A 169 20.23 1.26 12.22
C PRO A 169 19.57 1.04 10.86
N ARG A 170 20.40 0.90 9.81
CA ARG A 170 19.97 0.68 8.43
C ARG A 170 19.20 -0.63 8.23
N GLU A 171 19.69 -1.72 8.83
CA GLU A 171 19.04 -3.04 8.74
C GLU A 171 17.69 -3.04 9.46
N LEU A 172 17.60 -2.37 10.63
CA LEU A 172 16.34 -2.24 11.35
C LEU A 172 15.35 -1.33 10.62
N LYS A 173 15.83 -0.27 9.95
CA LYS A 173 14.96 0.62 9.17
C LYS A 173 14.27 -0.12 8.02
N ILE A 174 15.02 -0.86 7.19
CA ILE A 174 14.39 -1.68 6.14
C ILE A 174 13.47 -2.74 6.73
N SER A 175 13.84 -3.36 7.85
CA SER A 175 12.98 -4.35 8.53
C SER A 175 11.65 -3.72 8.97
N SER A 176 11.70 -2.51 9.53
CA SER A 176 10.52 -1.74 9.95
C SER A 176 9.64 -1.38 8.75
N ILE A 177 10.22 -0.89 7.66
CA ILE A 177 9.49 -0.60 6.41
C ILE A 177 8.77 -1.85 5.91
N LEU A 178 9.43 -3.00 5.88
CA LEU A 178 8.83 -4.24 5.40
C LEU A 178 7.74 -4.75 6.35
N TRP A 179 7.92 -4.62 7.67
CA TRP A 179 6.88 -4.94 8.64
C TRP A 179 5.63 -4.09 8.45
N TRP A 180 5.79 -2.77 8.38
CA TRP A 180 4.69 -1.85 8.19
C TRP A 180 4.05 -2.00 6.79
N SER A 181 4.78 -2.51 5.80
CA SER A 181 4.25 -2.89 4.48
C SER A 181 3.37 -4.14 4.54
N MET A 182 3.71 -5.11 5.39
CA MET A 182 2.82 -6.24 5.67
C MET A 182 1.53 -5.78 6.36
N MET A 183 1.65 -4.87 7.35
CA MET A 183 0.50 -4.27 8.02
C MET A 183 -0.38 -3.47 7.05
N PHE A 184 0.23 -2.76 6.10
CA PHE A 184 -0.48 -2.05 5.04
C PHE A 184 -1.35 -3.02 4.23
N LEU A 185 -0.76 -4.12 3.75
CA LEU A 185 -1.48 -5.13 2.98
C LEU A 185 -2.57 -5.83 3.79
N GLU A 186 -2.30 -6.15 5.05
CA GLU A 186 -3.31 -6.71 5.96
C GLU A 186 -4.48 -5.75 6.15
N SER A 187 -4.20 -4.48 6.43
CA SER A 187 -5.23 -3.45 6.61
C SER A 187 -6.12 -3.32 5.38
N GLY A 188 -5.55 -3.44 4.17
CA GLY A 188 -6.32 -3.50 2.93
C GLY A 188 -7.26 -4.70 2.87
N LEU A 189 -6.79 -5.90 3.22
CA LEU A 189 -7.64 -7.11 3.27
C LEU A 189 -8.78 -6.99 4.28
N GLN A 190 -8.50 -6.42 5.44
CA GLN A 190 -9.47 -6.27 6.54
C GLN A 190 -10.53 -5.20 6.22
N THR A 191 -10.14 -4.12 5.56
CA THR A 191 -11.05 -3.02 5.18
C THR A 191 -12.15 -3.48 4.21
N GLU A 192 -11.85 -4.44 3.34
CA GLU A 192 -12.80 -5.04 2.39
C GLU A 192 -13.80 -6.01 3.04
N GLU A 193 -13.61 -6.38 4.31
CA GLU A 193 -14.54 -7.22 5.10
C GLU A 193 -14.89 -8.58 4.47
N LEU A 194 -13.90 -9.18 3.80
CA LEU A 194 -14.07 -10.43 3.04
C LEU A 194 -14.11 -11.69 3.93
N GLY A 195 -14.18 -11.53 5.25
CA GLY A 195 -14.31 -12.63 6.23
C GLY A 195 -13.03 -13.38 6.56
N TYR A 196 -11.86 -12.92 6.09
CA TYR A 196 -10.58 -13.52 6.45
C TYR A 196 -10.10 -13.00 7.82
N PRO A 197 -9.63 -13.87 8.72
CA PRO A 197 -9.02 -13.45 9.98
C PRO A 197 -7.70 -12.69 9.71
N ARG A 198 -7.06 -12.17 10.75
CA ARG A 198 -5.75 -11.52 10.64
C ARG A 198 -4.64 -12.56 10.49
N ASN A 199 -3.67 -12.28 9.63
CA ASN A 199 -2.47 -13.10 9.43
C ASN A 199 -1.37 -12.69 10.41
N LEU A 200 -1.18 -11.39 10.61
CA LEU A 200 -0.13 -10.87 11.48
C LEU A 200 -0.52 -11.08 12.95
N PRO A 201 0.41 -11.61 13.77
CA PRO A 201 0.14 -11.83 15.18
C PRO A 201 0.01 -10.49 15.92
N GLY A 202 -0.83 -10.45 16.96
CA GLY A 202 -0.79 -9.39 17.94
C GLY A 202 0.50 -9.46 18.72
N LEU A 203 1.37 -8.46 18.58
CA LEU A 203 2.62 -8.36 19.33
C LEU A 203 2.38 -7.68 20.68
N ALA A 204 3.13 -8.09 21.70
CA ALA A 204 3.10 -7.47 23.03
C ALA A 204 3.84 -6.12 23.07
N PHE A 205 4.57 -5.78 22.02
CA PHE A 205 5.33 -4.55 21.86
C PHE A 205 5.02 -3.91 20.50
N ALA A 206 5.26 -2.60 20.40
CA ALA A 206 5.09 -1.87 19.15
C ALA A 206 6.38 -1.91 18.32
N ILE A 207 6.26 -2.24 17.04
CA ILE A 207 7.39 -2.16 16.10
C ILE A 207 7.68 -0.67 15.83
N PRO A 208 8.91 -0.19 16.01
CA PRO A 208 9.24 1.22 15.80
C PRO A 208 8.94 1.66 14.37
N PHE A 209 8.51 2.91 14.19
CA PHE A 209 8.37 3.51 12.86
C PHE A 209 9.73 3.66 12.16
N PRO A 210 9.79 3.63 10.82
CA PRO A 210 11.05 3.74 10.06
C PRO A 210 11.87 4.98 10.43
N GLU A 211 11.20 6.10 10.67
CA GLU A 211 11.82 7.40 10.99
C GLU A 211 12.56 7.38 12.34
N THR A 212 12.20 6.46 13.25
CA THR A 212 12.88 6.31 14.54
C THR A 212 14.35 5.95 14.37
N PHE A 213 14.70 5.28 13.26
CA PHE A 213 16.06 4.81 13.00
C PHE A 213 16.95 5.88 12.35
N ASP A 214 16.43 7.08 12.07
CA ASP A 214 17.16 8.12 11.35
C ASP A 214 18.08 8.93 12.28
N PRO A 215 19.41 8.85 12.11
CA PRO A 215 20.35 9.55 12.97
C PRO A 215 20.27 11.08 12.82
N PHE A 216 19.85 11.59 11.66
CA PHE A 216 19.80 13.03 11.36
C PHE A 216 18.52 13.73 11.85
N LEU A 217 17.40 13.00 11.99
CA LEU A 217 16.15 13.56 12.54
C LEU A 217 16.30 13.88 14.04
N GLN A 218 17.17 13.15 14.75
CA GLN A 218 17.44 13.40 16.17
C GLN A 218 18.37 14.60 16.41
N LEU A 219 19.35 14.84 15.53
CA LEU A 219 20.24 16.01 15.63
C LEU A 219 19.50 17.34 15.40
N SER A 220 18.45 17.32 14.58
CA SER A 220 17.61 18.51 14.32
C SER A 220 16.72 18.90 15.51
N GLN A 221 16.50 17.98 16.47
CA GLN A 221 15.81 18.27 17.73
C GLN A 221 16.76 18.75 18.84
N GLY A 222 18.09 18.66 18.63
CA GLY A 222 19.11 18.85 19.67
C GLY A 222 19.81 20.22 19.73
N ASP A 223 19.84 21.02 18.66
CA ASP A 223 20.60 22.29 18.66
C ASP A 223 19.80 23.47 18.11
N GLN A 224 19.06 24.14 19.00
CA GLN A 224 18.77 25.57 18.86
C GLN A 224 20.01 26.38 19.29
N TYR A 225 21.06 26.40 18.46
CA TYR A 225 22.08 27.43 18.55
C TYR A 225 22.11 28.22 17.24
N GLY A 226 21.93 29.54 17.40
CA GLY A 226 21.66 30.48 16.33
C GLY A 226 22.68 30.46 15.20
N GLY A 227 22.25 29.98 14.05
CA GLY A 227 22.87 30.22 12.76
C GLY A 227 21.76 30.38 11.73
N SER A 228 21.78 31.48 10.99
CA SER A 228 20.84 31.73 9.89
C SER A 228 21.06 30.69 8.79
N VAL A 229 20.34 29.57 8.86
CA VAL A 229 20.35 28.55 7.80
C VAL A 229 19.53 29.13 6.64
N GLN A 230 20.22 29.49 5.55
CA GLN A 230 19.58 29.67 4.25
C GLN A 230 18.74 28.42 3.97
N SER A 231 17.42 28.59 3.96
CA SER A 231 16.44 27.57 3.62
C SER A 231 16.66 27.15 2.16
N VAL A 232 17.55 26.20 1.94
CA VAL A 232 17.56 25.42 0.70
C VAL A 232 16.27 24.60 0.76
N PHE A 233 15.33 24.88 -0.13
CA PHE A 233 14.16 24.04 -0.35
C PHE A 233 14.64 22.61 -0.66
N ARG A 234 14.62 21.72 0.33
CA ARG A 234 14.81 20.28 0.14
C ARG A 234 13.46 19.60 0.29
N PHE A 235 13.16 18.69 -0.62
CA PHE A 235 12.03 17.79 -0.46
C PHE A 235 12.27 16.87 0.75
N ALA A 236 11.20 16.49 1.44
CA ALA A 236 11.29 15.61 2.61
C ALA A 236 11.86 14.21 2.26
N ASP A 237 11.78 13.84 0.99
CA ASP A 237 12.17 12.57 0.38
C ASP A 237 13.31 12.73 -0.67
N ASP A 238 14.04 13.85 -0.65
CA ASP A 238 15.10 14.15 -1.65
C ASP A 238 16.23 13.09 -1.69
N GLY A 239 16.35 12.25 -0.65
CA GLY A 239 17.30 11.14 -0.57
C GLY A 239 16.77 9.76 -0.99
N ASP A 240 15.65 9.68 -1.70
CA ASP A 240 14.88 8.45 -2.03
C ASP A 240 15.67 7.21 -2.51
N ASP A 241 16.88 7.38 -3.06
CA ASP A 241 17.65 6.24 -3.54
C ASP A 241 18.30 5.44 -2.40
N LYS A 242 18.39 6.00 -1.18
CA LYS A 242 18.98 5.35 0.00
C LYS A 242 17.98 5.20 1.13
N ILE A 243 17.99 4.01 1.74
CA ILE A 243 17.08 3.67 2.84
C ILE A 243 17.25 4.62 4.03
N ASP A 244 18.47 5.12 4.28
CA ASP A 244 18.79 5.99 5.43
C ASP A 244 18.06 7.33 5.39
N THR A 245 17.63 7.76 4.19
CA THR A 245 16.97 9.04 3.95
C THR A 245 15.51 8.88 3.51
N THR A 246 15.04 7.65 3.32
CA THR A 246 13.64 7.36 2.98
C THR A 246 12.71 7.73 4.14
N VAL A 247 11.70 8.55 3.88
CA VAL A 247 10.62 8.87 4.83
C VAL A 247 9.35 8.15 4.38
N TRP A 248 8.67 7.47 5.32
CA TRP A 248 7.55 6.57 5.01
C TRP A 248 6.32 6.82 5.91
N PRO A 249 5.64 7.98 5.77
CA PRO A 249 4.46 8.35 6.56
C PRO A 249 3.29 7.36 6.41
N GLU A 250 3.28 6.52 5.37
CA GLU A 250 2.35 5.41 5.19
C GLU A 250 2.37 4.46 6.40
N ALA A 251 3.52 4.25 7.05
CA ALA A 251 3.61 3.41 8.25
C ALA A 251 2.69 3.93 9.38
N LYS A 252 2.74 5.23 9.64
CA LYS A 252 1.89 5.89 10.66
C LYS A 252 0.42 5.95 10.23
N SER A 253 0.14 6.16 8.94
CA SER A 253 -1.24 6.06 8.44
C SER A 253 -1.82 4.65 8.56
N THR A 254 -1.00 3.63 8.29
CA THR A 254 -1.35 2.21 8.46
C THR A 254 -1.57 1.86 9.93
N SER A 255 -0.79 2.42 10.87
CA SER A 255 -1.00 2.17 12.30
C SER A 255 -2.36 2.68 12.75
N PHE A 256 -2.75 3.90 12.35
CA PHE A 256 -4.08 4.44 12.64
C PHE A 256 -5.20 3.58 12.06
N LEU A 257 -5.10 3.19 10.79
CA LEU A 257 -6.12 2.33 10.17
C LEU A 257 -6.23 0.99 10.88
N THR A 258 -5.10 0.39 11.24
CA THR A 258 -5.07 -0.87 11.98
C THR A 258 -5.74 -0.72 13.34
N GLU A 259 -5.43 0.34 14.09
CA GLU A 259 -6.04 0.60 15.40
C GLU A 259 -7.56 0.73 15.31
N VAL A 260 -8.06 1.50 14.33
CA VAL A 260 -9.50 1.65 14.07
C VAL A 260 -10.16 0.30 13.75
N LEU A 261 -9.52 -0.52 12.91
CA LEU A 261 -10.03 -1.85 12.56
C LEU A 261 -9.98 -2.82 13.76
N GLN A 262 -8.99 -2.70 14.64
CA GLN A 262 -8.87 -3.53 15.85
C GLN A 262 -9.96 -3.23 16.88
N GLN A 263 -10.22 -1.95 17.15
CA GLN A 263 -11.28 -1.53 18.10
C GLN A 263 -12.65 -2.12 17.74
N ARG A 264 -12.90 -2.37 16.45
CA ARG A 264 -14.14 -3.00 15.96
C ARG A 264 -14.26 -4.49 16.30
N THR A 265 -13.14 -5.22 16.39
CA THR A 265 -13.15 -6.69 16.60
C THR A 265 -13.29 -7.11 18.07
N GLY A 266 -13.46 -6.17 19.01
CA GLY A 266 -13.81 -6.48 20.40
C GLY A 266 -12.69 -6.98 21.29
N HIS A 267 -11.41 -6.87 20.89
CA HIS A 267 -10.27 -7.18 21.76
C HIS A 267 -10.11 -6.10 22.84
N SER A 268 -10.90 -6.27 23.89
CA SER A 268 -11.06 -5.42 25.06
C SER A 268 -9.85 -5.57 25.99
N GLY A 269 -8.68 -5.07 25.58
CA GLY A 269 -7.42 -5.28 26.33
C GLY A 269 -6.59 -4.04 26.59
N THR A 270 -6.75 -2.96 25.84
CA THR A 270 -5.93 -1.75 25.98
C THR A 270 -6.81 -0.53 26.00
N GLN A 271 -6.55 0.37 26.95
CA GLN A 271 -7.10 1.71 27.02
C GLN A 271 -6.73 2.46 25.72
N GLY A 272 -7.51 2.28 24.67
CA GLY A 272 -7.36 3.01 23.42
C GLY A 272 -7.66 4.49 23.64
N LEU A 273 -7.03 5.35 22.84
CA LEU A 273 -7.36 6.77 22.77
C LEU A 273 -8.86 6.94 22.52
N SER A 274 -9.44 8.03 23.05
CA SER A 274 -10.83 8.39 22.74
C SER A 274 -11.00 8.52 21.23
N ARG A 275 -12.21 8.24 20.72
CA ARG A 275 -12.55 8.47 19.30
C ARG A 275 -12.20 9.89 18.85
N GLU A 276 -12.38 10.88 19.72
CA GLU A 276 -12.05 12.29 19.45
C GLU A 276 -10.53 12.53 19.38
N ASP A 277 -9.77 11.92 20.29
CA ASP A 277 -8.30 12.02 20.31
C ASP A 277 -7.69 11.37 19.07
N LEU A 278 -8.20 10.19 18.69
CA LEU A 278 -7.78 9.49 17.46
C LEU A 278 -8.10 10.31 16.21
N THR A 279 -9.30 10.89 16.15
CA THR A 279 -9.69 11.75 15.03
C THR A 279 -8.76 12.97 14.93
N THR A 280 -8.43 13.59 16.05
CA THR A 280 -7.51 14.75 16.11
C THR A 280 -6.12 14.37 15.65
N ALA A 281 -5.56 13.27 16.18
CA ALA A 281 -4.23 12.77 15.80
C ALA A 281 -4.14 12.41 14.31
N MET A 282 -5.19 11.80 13.76
CA MET A 282 -5.26 11.47 12.33
C MET A 282 -5.35 12.73 11.45
N MET A 283 -6.15 13.73 11.86
CA MET A 283 -6.27 14.99 11.13
C MET A 283 -4.98 15.81 11.15
N ASP A 284 -4.28 15.86 12.30
CA ASP A 284 -3.00 16.54 12.41
C ASP A 284 -1.94 15.85 11.55
N HIS A 285 -1.87 14.51 11.59
CA HIS A 285 -1.00 13.74 10.70
C HIS A 285 -1.28 14.01 9.22
N ALA A 286 -2.55 14.04 8.81
CA ALA A 286 -2.92 14.36 7.43
C ALA A 286 -2.49 15.79 7.05
N ARG A 287 -2.62 16.76 7.96
CA ARG A 287 -2.17 18.14 7.75
C ARG A 287 -0.66 18.21 7.57
N ASP A 288 0.09 17.51 8.42
CA ASP A 288 1.56 17.45 8.34
C ASP A 288 1.99 16.89 6.97
N VAL A 289 1.40 15.78 6.54
CA VAL A 289 1.70 15.17 5.23
C VAL A 289 1.36 16.11 4.08
N VAL A 290 0.23 16.82 4.09
CA VAL A 290 -0.12 17.79 3.04
C VAL A 290 0.83 19.00 3.03
N SER A 291 1.29 19.43 4.20
CA SER A 291 2.14 20.62 4.33
C SER A 291 3.59 20.41 3.90
N MET A 292 4.05 19.15 3.85
CA MET A 292 5.41 18.83 3.46
C MET A 292 5.60 18.83 1.93
N PRO A 293 6.71 19.40 1.42
CA PRO A 293 7.07 19.30 0.02
C PRO A 293 7.63 17.91 -0.28
N TRP A 294 6.91 17.12 -1.07
CA TRP A 294 7.34 15.81 -1.55
C TRP A 294 7.84 15.90 -2.99
N LYS A 295 8.85 15.11 -3.34
CA LYS A 295 9.45 15.06 -4.67
C LYS A 295 8.44 14.67 -5.75
N ASP A 296 7.56 13.70 -5.44
CA ASP A 296 6.48 13.25 -6.33
C ASP A 296 5.15 14.02 -6.11
N GLY A 297 5.21 15.17 -5.44
CA GLY A 297 4.09 16.09 -5.22
C GLY A 297 3.24 15.75 -4.00
N PHE A 298 2.50 14.63 -4.03
CA PHE A 298 1.57 14.25 -2.97
C PHE A 298 1.71 12.78 -2.56
N ARG A 299 1.79 12.53 -1.24
CA ARG A 299 1.76 11.17 -0.66
C ARG A 299 0.34 10.65 -0.54
N PHE A 300 -0.29 10.41 -1.69
CA PHE A 300 -1.68 9.95 -1.77
C PHE A 300 -1.92 8.64 -1.02
N ALA A 301 -0.95 7.73 -0.93
CA ALA A 301 -1.09 6.51 -0.13
C ALA A 301 -1.32 6.82 1.35
N SER A 302 -0.43 7.61 1.97
CA SER A 302 -0.53 8.00 3.37
C SER A 302 -1.84 8.73 3.66
N LEU A 303 -2.19 9.73 2.85
CA LEU A 303 -3.43 10.48 3.03
C LEU A 303 -4.67 9.58 2.92
N SER A 304 -4.72 8.72 1.91
CA SER A 304 -5.87 7.85 1.67
C SER A 304 -6.07 6.83 2.78
N LEU A 305 -5.00 6.24 3.31
CA LEU A 305 -5.07 5.35 4.48
C LEU A 305 -5.61 6.08 5.71
N THR A 306 -5.12 7.29 5.98
CA THR A 306 -5.60 8.12 7.10
C THR A 306 -7.07 8.50 6.92
N TYR A 307 -7.48 8.89 5.71
CA TYR A 307 -8.87 9.20 5.41
C TYR A 307 -9.78 7.96 5.53
N THR A 308 -9.33 6.80 5.06
CA THR A 308 -10.04 5.53 5.25
C THR A 308 -10.18 5.21 6.74
N ALA A 309 -9.16 5.44 7.55
CA ALA A 309 -9.23 5.27 9.00
C ALA A 309 -10.28 6.19 9.65
N ILE A 310 -10.28 7.49 9.31
CA ILE A 310 -11.28 8.44 9.80
C ILE A 310 -12.70 8.03 9.36
N LEU A 311 -12.89 7.64 8.10
CA LEU A 311 -14.21 7.24 7.60
C LEU A 311 -14.71 5.95 8.26
N LYS A 312 -13.85 4.94 8.44
CA LYS A 312 -14.22 3.69 9.13
C LYS A 312 -14.44 3.88 10.64
N LEU A 313 -13.75 4.82 11.28
CA LEU A 313 -13.98 5.16 12.69
C LEU A 313 -15.36 5.79 12.90
N ASN A 314 -15.80 6.62 11.95
CA ASN A 314 -17.09 7.31 12.01
C ASN A 314 -18.25 6.49 11.46
N TYR A 315 -17.99 5.62 10.47
CA TYR A 315 -18.99 4.79 9.81
C TYR A 315 -18.52 3.32 9.75
N PRO A 316 -18.60 2.58 10.87
CA PRO A 316 -18.06 1.21 10.94
C PRO A 316 -18.78 0.20 10.04
N SER A 317 -20.03 0.47 9.65
CA SER A 317 -20.85 -0.38 8.79
C SER A 317 -20.59 -0.19 7.28
N LEU A 318 -19.68 0.70 6.91
CA LEU A 318 -19.38 1.06 5.52
C LEU A 318 -18.52 -0.03 4.87
N ALA A 319 -19.14 -1.02 4.20
CA ALA A 319 -18.45 -2.12 3.54
C ALA A 319 -18.87 -2.27 2.07
N VAL A 320 -18.05 -2.95 1.26
CA VAL A 320 -18.38 -3.26 -0.13
C VAL A 320 -19.58 -4.22 -0.17
N GLY A 321 -20.71 -3.76 -0.70
CA GLY A 321 -21.92 -4.57 -0.88
C GLY A 321 -22.93 -4.53 0.27
N ILE A 322 -22.56 -3.98 1.44
CA ILE A 322 -23.49 -3.67 2.52
C ILE A 322 -23.76 -2.16 2.41
N GLY A 323 -24.97 -1.80 1.99
CA GLY A 323 -25.39 -0.39 1.98
C GLY A 323 -25.18 0.24 3.36
N LEU A 324 -24.86 1.54 3.41
CA LEU A 324 -24.68 2.26 4.66
C LEU A 324 -25.92 2.04 5.56
N GLN A 325 -25.78 1.27 6.64
CA GLN A 325 -26.81 1.20 7.66
C GLN A 325 -26.70 2.48 8.48
N VAL A 326 -27.55 3.46 8.14
CA VAL A 326 -27.70 4.69 8.89
C VAL A 326 -28.16 4.33 10.31
N PRO A 327 -27.42 4.69 11.36
CA PRO A 327 -27.92 4.58 12.72
C PRO A 327 -29.24 5.34 12.81
N ARG A 328 -30.30 4.67 13.29
CA ARG A 328 -31.64 5.28 13.44
C ARG A 328 -31.68 6.37 14.51
N ASP A 329 -30.63 6.48 15.33
CA ASP A 329 -30.51 7.51 16.34
C ASP A 329 -29.86 8.77 15.74
N GLY A 330 -30.63 9.85 15.76
CA GLY A 330 -30.19 11.15 15.28
C GLY A 330 -28.99 11.67 16.08
N SER A 331 -28.15 12.45 15.38
CA SER A 331 -27.08 13.28 15.97
C SER A 331 -25.84 12.52 16.46
N ASP A 332 -25.03 12.01 15.53
CA ASP A 332 -23.58 11.95 15.74
C ASP A 332 -22.93 13.13 14.99
N THR A 333 -23.22 14.35 15.47
CA THR A 333 -22.72 15.61 14.88
C THR A 333 -21.19 15.68 14.86
N SER A 334 -20.53 14.99 15.80
CA SER A 334 -19.08 14.79 15.85
C SER A 334 -18.56 13.96 14.66
N ALA A 335 -19.30 12.92 14.25
CA ALA A 335 -18.97 12.08 13.10
C ALA A 335 -19.00 12.87 11.80
N LEU A 336 -20.05 13.66 11.61
CA LEU A 336 -20.19 14.53 10.44
C LEU A 336 -19.12 15.63 10.43
N ARG A 337 -18.83 16.23 11.60
CA ARG A 337 -17.79 17.26 11.73
C ARG A 337 -16.41 16.77 11.30
N SER A 338 -16.09 15.51 11.54
CA SER A 338 -14.81 14.91 11.14
C SER A 338 -14.81 14.35 9.72
N ALA A 339 -15.94 13.84 9.22
CA ALA A 339 -16.05 13.29 7.88
C ALA A 339 -16.09 14.35 6.77
N VAL A 340 -16.75 15.49 6.98
CA VAL A 340 -16.92 16.54 5.95
C VAL A 340 -15.57 17.04 5.41
N PRO A 341 -14.59 17.47 6.24
CA PRO A 341 -13.31 17.97 5.72
C PRO A 341 -12.51 16.89 4.97
N VAL A 342 -12.64 15.63 5.38
CA VAL A 342 -12.03 14.48 4.72
C VAL A 342 -12.64 14.27 3.33
N ILE A 343 -13.96 14.26 3.22
CA ILE A 343 -14.67 14.13 1.94
C ILE A 343 -14.31 15.27 0.99
N GLU A 344 -14.22 16.51 1.49
CA GLU A 344 -13.80 17.66 0.69
C GLU A 344 -12.35 17.51 0.19
N SER A 345 -11.45 17.04 1.04
CA SER A 345 -10.04 16.79 0.67
C SER A 345 -9.91 15.68 -0.37
N ILE A 346 -10.71 14.62 -0.27
CA ILE A 346 -10.80 13.55 -1.27
C ILE A 346 -11.36 14.09 -2.59
N CYS A 347 -12.42 14.89 -2.55
CA CYS A 347 -12.99 15.52 -3.76
C CYS A 347 -11.99 16.48 -4.43
N HIS A 348 -11.24 17.26 -3.64
CA HIS A 348 -10.18 18.11 -4.16
C HIS A 348 -9.09 17.29 -4.86
N SER A 349 -8.61 16.23 -4.21
CA SER A 349 -7.61 15.33 -4.79
C SER A 349 -8.13 14.65 -6.08
N ALA A 350 -9.38 14.21 -6.09
CA ALA A 350 -10.02 13.64 -7.27
C ALA A 350 -10.17 14.64 -8.42
N ARG A 351 -10.46 15.92 -8.12
CA ARG A 351 -10.48 17.00 -9.14
C ARG A 351 -9.10 17.18 -9.77
N LEU A 352 -8.04 17.26 -8.98
CA LEU A 352 -6.68 17.40 -9.48
C LEU A 352 -6.30 16.25 -10.44
N MET A 353 -6.71 15.02 -10.11
CA MET A 353 -6.45 13.86 -10.95
C MET A 353 -7.28 13.83 -12.24
N THR A 354 -8.54 14.27 -12.18
CA THR A 354 -9.46 14.24 -13.33
C THR A 354 -9.31 15.44 -14.26
N SER A 355 -8.76 16.56 -13.79
CA SER A 355 -8.48 17.76 -14.61
C SER A 355 -7.18 17.70 -15.39
N SER A 356 -6.32 16.71 -15.13
CA SER A 356 -5.03 16.56 -15.81
C SER A 356 -5.24 15.83 -17.14
N ASP A 357 -5.25 16.57 -18.26
CA ASP A 357 -5.37 16.02 -19.62
C ASP A 357 -4.22 15.06 -20.02
N SER A 358 -3.14 15.01 -19.24
CA SER A 358 -2.03 14.10 -19.48
C SER A 358 -1.97 12.97 -18.44
N LEU A 359 -2.06 11.72 -18.93
CA LEU A 359 -1.79 10.49 -18.16
C LEU A 359 -0.37 10.48 -17.55
N SER A 360 0.58 11.25 -18.08
CA SER A 360 1.94 11.39 -17.52
C SER A 360 2.06 12.44 -16.40
N SER A 361 1.04 13.28 -16.22
CA SER A 361 0.90 14.24 -15.11
C SER A 361 0.01 13.70 -14.00
N MET A 362 -0.77 12.65 -14.29
CA MET A 362 -1.43 11.85 -13.26
C MET A 362 -0.34 11.14 -12.46
N GLY A 363 -0.10 11.60 -11.22
CA GLY A 363 0.75 10.88 -10.27
C GLY A 363 0.35 9.40 -10.15
N PRO A 364 1.15 8.58 -9.44
CA PRO A 364 0.93 7.15 -9.38
C PRO A 364 -0.53 6.83 -8.98
N LEU A 365 -1.22 6.00 -9.77
CA LEU A 365 -2.59 5.54 -9.44
C LEU A 365 -2.52 4.64 -8.21
N VAL A 366 -2.49 5.25 -7.03
CA VAL A 366 -2.34 4.59 -5.72
C VAL A 366 -3.65 3.90 -5.28
N PRO A 367 -3.69 2.56 -5.18
CA PRO A 367 -4.94 1.84 -4.89
C PRO A 367 -5.67 2.22 -3.58
N PRO A 368 -4.98 2.51 -2.45
CA PRO A 368 -5.63 3.06 -1.25
C PRO A 368 -6.52 4.27 -1.53
N MET A 369 -6.14 5.11 -2.51
CA MET A 369 -6.92 6.27 -2.90
C MET A 369 -8.25 5.88 -3.53
N ALA A 370 -8.26 4.89 -4.42
CA ALA A 370 -9.51 4.36 -4.98
C ALA A 370 -10.45 3.87 -3.86
N HIS A 371 -9.91 3.20 -2.85
CA HIS A 371 -10.72 2.77 -1.72
C HIS A 371 -11.29 3.95 -0.92
N SER A 372 -10.47 4.95 -0.58
CA SER A 372 -10.95 6.15 0.13
C SER A 372 -12.01 6.94 -0.65
N ILE A 373 -11.86 7.04 -1.98
CA ILE A 373 -12.84 7.66 -2.89
C ILE A 373 -14.16 6.91 -2.86
N PHE A 374 -14.11 5.58 -2.93
CA PHE A 374 -15.30 4.74 -2.83
C PHE A 374 -16.05 4.95 -1.51
N LEU A 375 -15.34 4.92 -0.38
CA LEU A 375 -15.94 5.16 0.94
C LEU A 375 -16.57 6.55 1.03
N ALA A 376 -15.87 7.59 0.58
CA ALA A 376 -16.41 8.96 0.57
C ALA A 376 -17.69 9.07 -0.27
N ALA A 377 -17.70 8.45 -1.45
CA ALA A 377 -18.87 8.43 -2.33
C ALA A 377 -20.05 7.69 -1.68
N MET A 378 -19.80 6.57 -1.00
CA MET A 378 -20.83 5.82 -0.27
C MET A 378 -21.41 6.62 0.91
N VAL A 379 -20.59 7.41 1.61
CA VAL A 379 -21.07 8.33 2.67
C VAL A 379 -21.92 9.46 2.07
N LEU A 380 -21.50 10.06 0.97
CA LEU A 380 -22.27 11.11 0.27
C LEU A 380 -23.62 10.59 -0.23
N ILE A 381 -23.66 9.38 -0.78
CA ILE A 381 -24.90 8.68 -1.15
C ILE A 381 -25.75 8.51 0.12
N GLY A 382 -25.25 7.83 1.14
CA GLY A 382 -26.06 7.52 2.32
C GLY A 382 -26.58 8.74 3.12
N LEU A 383 -25.80 9.83 3.20
CA LEU A 383 -26.04 10.92 4.14
C LEU A 383 -26.12 12.32 3.52
N GLY A 384 -25.77 12.49 2.23
CA GLY A 384 -25.62 13.80 1.58
C GLY A 384 -26.87 14.67 1.63
N SER A 385 -28.02 14.10 1.28
CA SER A 385 -29.30 14.82 1.21
C SER A 385 -29.96 15.06 2.57
N THR A 386 -29.72 14.18 3.55
CA THR A 386 -30.49 14.17 4.81
C THR A 386 -29.72 14.78 5.98
N PHE A 387 -28.40 14.57 6.05
CA PHE A 387 -27.59 14.97 7.20
C PHE A 387 -26.52 16.00 6.88
N MET A 388 -25.94 15.98 5.67
CA MET A 388 -24.93 16.96 5.28
C MET A 388 -25.53 18.26 4.75
N LEU A 389 -26.81 18.26 4.35
CA LEU A 389 -27.51 19.40 3.71
C LEU A 389 -26.73 19.98 2.51
N ASP A 390 -25.93 19.15 1.85
CA ASP A 390 -25.04 19.56 0.77
C ASP A 390 -25.79 19.43 -0.56
N PRO A 391 -26.23 20.51 -1.22
CA PRO A 391 -26.98 20.42 -2.47
C PRO A 391 -26.16 19.84 -3.63
N ASP A 392 -24.83 19.91 -3.55
CA ASP A 392 -23.91 19.48 -4.61
C ASP A 392 -23.43 18.04 -4.45
N TRP A 393 -23.94 17.30 -3.45
CA TRP A 393 -23.58 15.90 -3.22
C TRP A 393 -23.67 15.01 -4.48
N PRO A 394 -24.65 15.16 -5.40
CA PRO A 394 -24.71 14.31 -6.60
C PRO A 394 -23.55 14.60 -7.57
N HIS A 395 -23.17 15.88 -7.72
CA HIS A 395 -22.02 16.27 -8.55
C HIS A 395 -20.71 15.74 -7.97
N LYS A 396 -20.57 15.78 -6.64
CA LYS A 396 -19.41 15.19 -5.94
C LYS A 396 -19.35 13.67 -6.16
N VAL A 397 -20.46 12.95 -6.04
CA VAL A 397 -20.51 11.50 -6.32
C VAL A 397 -20.12 11.20 -7.77
N GLN A 398 -20.59 11.99 -8.73
CA GLN A 398 -20.24 11.81 -10.14
C GLN A 398 -18.74 12.05 -10.40
N LEU A 399 -18.15 13.10 -9.80
CA LEU A 399 -16.72 13.35 -9.85
C LEU A 399 -15.91 12.18 -9.28
N LEU A 400 -16.28 11.70 -8.08
CA LEU A 400 -15.62 10.59 -7.42
C LEU A 400 -15.72 9.30 -8.25
N ARG A 401 -16.89 9.05 -8.85
CA ARG A 401 -17.10 7.94 -9.78
C ARG A 401 -16.17 8.03 -11.00
N SER A 402 -16.10 9.19 -11.67
CA SER A 402 -15.22 9.37 -12.83
C SER A 402 -13.74 9.17 -12.46
N CYS A 403 -13.35 9.59 -11.25
CA CYS A 403 -12.01 9.29 -10.74
C CYS A 403 -11.80 7.77 -10.56
N LEU A 404 -12.74 7.04 -9.97
CA LEU A 404 -12.66 5.58 -9.84
C LEU A 404 -12.58 4.85 -11.18
N GLU A 405 -13.26 5.33 -12.22
CA GLU A 405 -13.18 4.78 -13.57
C GLU A 405 -11.75 4.90 -14.15
N LEU A 406 -10.99 5.94 -13.77
CA LEU A 406 -9.56 6.04 -14.12
C LEU A 406 -8.73 4.99 -13.38
N PHE A 407 -9.00 4.75 -12.10
CA PHE A 407 -8.33 3.68 -11.34
C PHE A 407 -8.69 2.28 -11.87
N ALA A 408 -9.91 2.08 -12.36
CA ALA A 408 -10.39 0.80 -12.90
C ALA A 408 -9.60 0.35 -14.14
N LYS A 409 -9.02 1.28 -14.90
CA LYS A 409 -8.10 0.95 -16.02
C LYS A 409 -6.86 0.18 -15.58
N ARG A 410 -6.48 0.28 -14.31
CA ARG A 410 -5.29 -0.38 -13.75
C ARG A 410 -5.63 -1.43 -12.69
N TRP A 411 -6.62 -1.19 -11.85
CA TRP A 411 -6.88 -2.01 -10.66
C TRP A 411 -8.29 -2.57 -10.68
N LYS A 412 -8.42 -3.91 -10.68
CA LYS A 412 -9.73 -4.58 -10.69
C LYS A 412 -10.56 -4.28 -9.43
N ILE A 413 -9.92 -3.96 -8.31
CA ILE A 413 -10.63 -3.52 -7.10
C ILE A 413 -11.47 -2.26 -7.35
N ALA A 414 -10.95 -1.31 -8.14
CA ALA A 414 -11.65 -0.08 -8.47
C ALA A 414 -12.84 -0.35 -9.40
N GLU A 415 -12.73 -1.30 -10.33
CA GLU A 415 -13.85 -1.76 -11.15
C GLU A 415 -15.03 -2.25 -10.28
N ARG A 416 -14.74 -3.05 -9.25
CA ARG A 416 -15.76 -3.50 -8.29
C ARG A 416 -16.35 -2.36 -7.47
N HIS A 417 -15.52 -1.42 -7.03
CA HIS A 417 -15.99 -0.23 -6.33
C HIS A 417 -16.95 0.59 -7.21
N VAL A 418 -16.67 0.75 -8.51
CA VAL A 418 -17.58 1.42 -9.45
C VAL A 418 -18.90 0.66 -9.59
N GLN A 419 -18.86 -0.67 -9.72
CA GLN A 419 -20.07 -1.50 -9.79
C GLN A 419 -20.94 -1.38 -8.52
N ALA A 420 -20.31 -1.47 -7.35
CA ALA A 420 -21.00 -1.32 -6.06
C ALA A 420 -21.59 0.09 -5.87
N LEU A 421 -20.83 1.12 -6.28
CA LEU A 421 -21.26 2.51 -6.21
C LEU A 421 -22.50 2.77 -7.08
N ASN A 422 -22.48 2.27 -8.33
CA ASN A 422 -23.61 2.40 -9.25
C ASN A 422 -24.88 1.72 -8.71
N ALA A 423 -24.74 0.53 -8.11
CA ALA A 423 -25.86 -0.17 -7.49
C ALA A 423 -26.45 0.61 -6.30
N ALA A 424 -25.58 1.16 -5.44
CA ALA A 424 -26.01 1.95 -4.28
C ALA A 424 -26.72 3.26 -4.71
N PHE A 425 -26.19 3.96 -5.72
CA PHE A 425 -26.80 5.18 -6.23
C PHE A 425 -28.19 4.93 -6.84
N GLN A 426 -28.35 3.85 -7.60
CA GLN A 426 -29.65 3.45 -8.16
C GLN A 426 -30.67 3.08 -7.07
N ALA A 427 -30.24 2.36 -6.03
CA ALA A 427 -31.11 2.00 -4.90
C ALA A 427 -31.58 3.24 -4.12
N GLN A 428 -30.76 4.28 -4.01
CA GLN A 428 -31.17 5.51 -3.34
C GLN A 428 -32.14 6.34 -4.19
N LEU A 429 -31.92 6.41 -5.52
CA LEU A 429 -32.84 7.08 -6.43
C LEU A 429 -34.24 6.43 -6.40
N SER A 430 -34.33 5.10 -6.34
CA SER A 430 -35.64 4.43 -6.22
C SER A 430 -36.34 4.72 -4.89
N GLN A 431 -35.59 4.83 -3.79
CA GLN A 431 -36.15 5.23 -2.49
C GLN A 431 -36.68 6.67 -2.49
N LEU A 432 -35.97 7.61 -3.14
CA LEU A 432 -36.42 9.00 -3.26
C LEU A 432 -37.68 9.15 -4.11
N HIS A 433 -37.84 8.36 -5.18
CA HIS A 433 -39.06 8.38 -6.00
C HIS A 433 -40.27 7.69 -5.34
N SER A 434 -40.03 6.87 -4.32
CA SER A 434 -41.09 6.18 -3.55
C SER A 434 -41.62 6.96 -2.35
N ARG A 435 -40.99 8.09 -2.01
CA ARG A 435 -41.41 9.04 -0.98
C ARG A 435 -42.05 10.25 -1.65
#